data_AF-A0A0F3RKP0-F1
#
_entry.id   AF-A0A0F3RKP0-F1
#
_cell.length_a   1.000
_cell.length_b   1.000
_cell.length_c   1.000
_cell.angle_alpha   90.00
_cell.angle_beta   90.00
_cell.angle_gamma   90.00
#
_symmetry.space_group_name_H-M   'P 1'
#
loop_
_entity.id
_entity.type
_entity.pdbx_description
1 polymer ?
#
loop_
_entity_poly.entity_id
_entity_poly.type
_entity_poly.pdbx_seq_one_letter_code
_entity_poly.pdbx_strand_id
1 'polypeptide(L)'
;MPALNIDLILVGLFLIANLAIGLWYGKEVKSVRDYALGGRNFSTSALTATLIATWIGGGTFSLGLYEIYVLGILAVVPIIGQTLCILLYVYVLIPRMQEFFSKLSVADVMGDLYC
;
A
#
# COMPACT_ATOMS: atom_id res chain seq x y z
N MET A 1 -32.30 19.68 4.06
CA MET A 1 -32.07 19.79 5.52
C MET A 1 -30.61 19.46 5.76
N PRO A 2 -29.80 20.33 6.39
CA PRO A 2 -28.35 20.25 6.26
C PRO A 2 -27.80 19.10 7.11
N ALA A 3 -27.44 17.99 6.46
CA ALA A 3 -26.59 16.93 7.04
C ALA A 3 -25.13 17.42 7.25
N LEU A 4 -24.87 18.71 7.04
CA LEU A 4 -23.56 19.36 6.97
C LEU A 4 -22.76 19.35 8.29
N ASN A 5 -23.32 18.87 9.39
CA ASN A 5 -22.68 19.09 10.70
C ASN A 5 -21.84 17.90 11.17
N ILE A 6 -22.34 16.66 11.13
CA ILE A 6 -21.60 15.53 11.72
C ILE A 6 -20.61 14.91 10.72
N ASP A 7 -21.05 14.67 9.48
CA ASP A 7 -20.22 14.02 8.45
C ASP A 7 -19.02 14.89 8.08
N LEU A 8 -19.23 16.19 7.95
CA LEU A 8 -18.17 17.14 7.62
C LEU A 8 -17.15 17.27 8.76
N ILE A 9 -17.62 17.24 10.02
CA ILE A 9 -16.74 17.22 11.20
C ILE A 9 -15.90 15.94 11.21
N LEU A 10 -16.50 14.78 10.92
CA LEU A 10 -15.78 13.50 10.89
C LEU A 10 -14.67 13.49 9.83
N VAL A 11 -14.99 13.93 8.62
CA VAL A 11 -14.01 14.04 7.52
C VAL A 11 -12.93 15.06 7.86
N GLY A 12 -13.30 16.23 8.38
CA GLY A 12 -12.36 17.26 8.80
C GLY A 12 -11.39 16.76 9.87
N LEU A 13 -11.91 16.09 10.90
CA LEU A 13 -11.10 15.50 11.97
C LEU A 13 -10.14 14.45 11.43
N PHE A 14 -10.61 13.56 10.55
CA PHE A 14 -9.78 12.54 9.91
C PHE A 14 -8.61 13.16 9.14
N LEU A 15 -8.86 14.19 8.32
CA LEU A 15 -7.82 14.86 7.55
C LEU A 15 -6.79 15.57 8.44
N ILE A 16 -7.27 16.29 9.47
CA ILE A 16 -6.39 16.99 10.42
C ILE A 16 -5.53 15.99 11.19
N ALA A 17 -6.10 14.89 11.65
CA ALA A 17 -5.36 13.85 12.36
C ALA A 17 -4.27 13.23 11.48
N ASN A 18 -4.61 12.85 10.24
CA ASN A 18 -3.63 12.31 9.29
C ASN A 18 -2.49 13.30 9.00
N LEU A 19 -2.83 14.56 8.77
CA LEU A 19 -1.84 15.60 8.51
C LEU A 19 -0.93 15.83 9.72
N ALA A 20 -1.50 15.90 10.93
CA ALA A 20 -0.75 16.09 12.16
C ALA A 20 0.25 14.94 12.41
N ILE A 21 -0.20 13.69 12.22
CA ILE A 21 0.65 12.51 12.33
C ILE A 21 1.77 12.56 11.28
N GLY A 22 1.43 12.86 10.02
CA GLY A 22 2.40 12.96 8.92
C GLY A 22 3.47 14.03 9.18
N LEU A 23 3.06 15.21 9.66
CA LEU A 23 3.98 16.29 10.01
C LEU A 23 4.85 15.96 11.23
N TRP A 24 4.35 15.18 12.17
CA TRP A 24 5.12 14.79 13.35
C TRP A 24 6.23 13.81 12.99
N TYR A 25 5.90 12.72 12.28
CA TYR A 25 6.88 11.72 11.85
C TYR A 25 7.81 12.24 10.74
N GLY A 26 7.36 13.20 9.92
CA GLY A 26 8.19 13.82 8.90
C GLY A 26 9.39 14.59 9.44
N LYS A 27 9.37 15.03 10.71
CA LYS A 27 10.49 15.77 11.33
C LYS A 27 11.71 14.90 11.62
N GLU A 28 11.53 13.59 11.70
CA GLU A 28 12.60 12.65 12.07
C GLU A 28 13.40 12.15 10.85
N VAL A 29 12.95 12.49 9.64
CA VAL A 29 13.55 12.04 8.38
C VAL A 29 14.77 12.89 8.03
N LYS A 30 15.96 12.29 8.06
CA LYS A 30 17.25 12.98 7.82
C LYS A 30 17.88 12.67 6.47
N SER A 31 17.45 11.61 5.79
CA SER A 31 18.00 11.19 4.50
C SER A 31 16.92 10.55 3.62
N VAL A 32 17.16 10.51 2.31
CA VAL A 32 16.27 9.81 1.35
C VAL A 32 16.14 8.32 1.69
N ARG A 33 17.23 7.73 2.21
CA ARG A 33 17.24 6.34 2.67
C ARG A 33 16.39 6.12 3.92
N ASP A 34 16.44 7.05 4.88
CA ASP A 34 15.57 7.01 6.07
C ASP A 34 14.11 7.23 5.69
N TYR A 35 13.84 8.11 4.73
CA TYR A 35 12.49 8.31 4.19
C TYR A 35 11.94 7.02 3.54
N ALA A 36 12.75 6.37 2.68
CA ALA A 36 12.32 5.22 1.91
C ALA A 36 12.25 3.92 2.74
N LEU A 37 13.15 3.74 3.71
CA LEU A 37 13.26 2.48 4.47
C LEU A 37 12.78 2.60 5.92
N GLY A 38 12.61 3.81 6.46
CA GLY A 38 12.22 4.02 7.87
C GLY A 38 13.11 3.28 8.87
N GLY A 39 14.42 3.17 8.57
CA GLY A 39 15.37 2.41 9.39
C GLY A 39 15.17 0.89 9.41
N ARG A 40 14.27 0.34 8.57
CA ARG A 40 13.91 -1.10 8.48
C ARG A 40 13.41 -1.72 9.79
N ASN A 41 13.01 -0.90 10.77
CA ASN A 41 12.62 -1.32 12.12
C ASN A 41 11.10 -1.46 12.29
N PHE A 42 10.42 -2.05 11.30
CA PHE A 42 8.99 -2.28 11.37
C PHE A 42 8.69 -3.70 11.84
N SER A 43 7.72 -3.83 12.75
CA SER A 43 7.15 -5.13 13.07
C SER A 43 6.49 -5.74 11.83
N THR A 44 6.57 -7.06 11.68
CA THR A 44 5.93 -7.80 10.59
C THR A 44 4.44 -7.47 10.47
N SER A 45 3.75 -7.28 11.59
CA SER A 45 2.32 -6.92 11.60
C SER A 45 2.05 -5.54 10.99
N ALA A 46 2.91 -4.55 11.27
CA ALA A 46 2.81 -3.22 10.69
C ALA A 46 3.03 -3.27 9.18
N LEU A 47 4.04 -4.02 8.71
CA LEU A 47 4.31 -4.24 7.29
C LEU A 47 3.13 -4.90 6.57
N THR A 48 2.56 -5.95 7.16
CA THR A 48 1.39 -6.62 6.60
C THR A 48 0.19 -5.69 6.51
N ALA A 49 -0.07 -4.89 7.56
CA ALA A 49 -1.15 -3.91 7.55
C ALA A 49 -0.96 -2.85 6.46
N THR A 50 0.25 -2.31 6.28
CA THR A 50 0.53 -1.32 5.23
C THR A 50 0.44 -1.90 3.83
N LEU A 51 0.83 -3.17 3.64
CA LEU A 51 0.67 -3.86 2.36
C LEU A 51 -0.82 -4.01 1.99
N ILE A 52 -1.66 -4.39 2.94
CA ILE A 52 -3.11 -4.49 2.74
C ILE A 52 -3.70 -3.10 2.48
N ALA A 53 -3.31 -2.09 3.25
CA ALA A 53 -3.78 -0.71 3.08
C ALA A 53 -3.41 -0.11 1.72
N THR A 54 -2.29 -0.52 1.13
CA THR A 54 -1.88 -0.09 -0.22
C THR A 54 -2.81 -0.67 -1.30
N TRP A 55 -3.33 -1.88 -1.08
CA TRP A 55 -4.21 -2.57 -2.02
C TRP A 55 -5.69 -2.17 -1.88
N ILE A 56 -6.14 -1.89 -0.66
CA ILE A 56 -7.54 -1.54 -0.38
C ILE A 56 -7.68 -0.01 -0.43
N GLY A 57 -8.22 0.50 -1.54
CA GLY A 57 -8.52 1.92 -1.72
C GLY A 57 -9.91 2.17 -2.28
N GLY A 58 -10.25 3.45 -2.46
CA GLY A 58 -11.57 3.86 -3.00
C GLY A 58 -11.88 3.25 -4.37
N GLY A 59 -10.87 3.06 -5.21
CA GLY A 59 -11.00 2.40 -6.51
C GLY A 59 -11.41 0.93 -6.38
N THR A 60 -10.83 0.20 -5.42
CA THR A 60 -11.16 -1.21 -5.17
C THR A 60 -12.63 -1.38 -4.80
N PHE A 61 -13.18 -0.48 -3.98
CA PHE A 61 -14.60 -0.49 -3.63
C PHE A 61 -15.49 -0.17 -4.82
N SER A 62 -15.21 0.92 -5.54
CA SER A 62 -16.07 1.35 -6.65
C SER A 62 -16.03 0.37 -7.82
N LEU A 63 -14.83 -0.08 -8.21
CA LEU A 63 -14.65 -1.00 -9.33
C LEU A 63 -15.12 -2.41 -8.98
N GLY A 64 -14.83 -2.89 -7.76
CA GLY A 64 -15.29 -4.20 -7.30
C GLY A 64 -16.81 -4.30 -7.24
N LEU A 65 -17.49 -3.26 -6.75
CA LEU A 65 -18.97 -3.21 -6.76
C LEU A 65 -19.54 -3.23 -8.18
N TYR A 66 -18.92 -2.48 -9.09
CA TYR A 66 -19.31 -2.48 -10.50
C TYR A 66 -19.13 -3.86 -11.15
N GLU A 67 -17.98 -4.51 -10.94
CA GLU A 67 -17.71 -5.84 -11.49
C GLU A 67 -18.66 -6.89 -10.95
N ILE A 68 -18.98 -6.87 -9.65
CA ILE A 68 -19.98 -7.76 -9.06
C ILE A 68 -21.37 -7.51 -9.65
N TYR A 69 -21.73 -6.25 -9.89
CA TYR A 69 -23.02 -5.91 -10.48
C TYR A 69 -23.16 -6.42 -11.92
N VAL A 70 -22.10 -6.32 -12.73
CA VAL A 70 -22.12 -6.71 -14.15
C VAL A 70 -21.86 -8.21 -14.37
N LEU A 71 -20.89 -8.79 -13.66
CA LEU A 71 -20.43 -10.16 -13.86
C LEU A 71 -21.02 -11.15 -12.84
N GLY A 72 -21.67 -10.65 -11.78
CA GLY A 72 -22.21 -11.48 -10.71
C GLY A 72 -21.12 -12.26 -10.00
N ILE A 73 -21.36 -13.56 -9.78
CA ILE A 73 -20.42 -14.43 -9.06
C ILE A 73 -19.09 -14.65 -9.79
N LEU A 74 -19.03 -14.40 -11.10
CA LEU A 74 -17.79 -14.52 -11.87
C LEU A 74 -16.74 -13.47 -11.47
N ALA A 75 -17.15 -12.38 -10.80
CA ALA A 75 -16.23 -11.40 -10.22
C ALA A 75 -15.29 -11.99 -9.14
N VAL A 76 -15.56 -13.20 -8.64
CA VAL A 76 -14.68 -13.90 -7.68
C VAL A 76 -13.43 -14.49 -8.35
N VAL A 77 -13.48 -14.80 -9.65
CA VAL A 77 -12.35 -15.39 -10.40
C VAL A 77 -11.08 -14.52 -10.34
N PRO A 78 -11.12 -13.21 -10.61
CA PRO A 78 -9.92 -12.37 -10.51
C PRO A 78 -9.36 -12.31 -9.08
N ILE A 79 -10.21 -12.37 -8.04
CA ILE A 79 -9.77 -12.37 -6.63
C ILE A 79 -8.97 -13.65 -6.32
N ILE A 80 -9.41 -14.80 -6.82
CA ILE A 80 -8.69 -16.06 -6.67
C ILE A 80 -7.35 -16.00 -7.42
N GLY A 81 -7.36 -15.51 -8.67
CA GLY A 81 -6.14 -15.34 -9.46
C GLY A 81 -5.11 -14.44 -8.76
N GLN A 82 -5.55 -13.32 -8.20
CA GLN A 82 -4.70 -12.42 -7.45
C GLN A 82 -4.10 -13.06 -6.19
N THR A 83 -4.91 -13.84 -5.46
CA THR A 83 -4.42 -14.60 -4.30
C THR A 83 -3.31 -15.57 -4.69
N LEU A 84 -3.47 -16.28 -5.80
CA LEU A 84 -2.44 -17.18 -6.34
C LEU A 84 -1.18 -16.43 -6.78
N CYS A 85 -1.31 -15.26 -7.40
CA CYS A 85 -0.18 -14.42 -7.78
C CYS A 85 0.66 -13.97 -6.57
N ILE A 86 0.01 -13.59 -5.47
CA ILE A 86 0.72 -13.20 -4.23
C ILE A 86 1.52 -14.37 -3.68
N LEU A 87 0.95 -15.58 -3.67
CA LEU A 87 1.68 -16.79 -3.26
C LEU A 87 2.90 -17.03 -4.16
N LEU A 88 2.75 -16.89 -5.48
CA LEU A 88 3.86 -17.03 -6.43
C LEU A 88 4.96 -16.00 -6.18
N TYR A 89 4.63 -14.75 -5.86
CA TYR A 89 5.63 -13.74 -5.50
C TYR A 89 6.43 -14.15 -4.26
N VAL A 90 5.77 -14.69 -3.24
CA VAL A 90 6.44 -15.14 -2.01
C VAL A 90 7.43 -16.28 -2.29
N TYR A 91 7.05 -17.26 -3.12
CA TYR A 91 7.90 -18.42 -3.37
C TYR A 91 9.00 -18.19 -4.43
N VAL A 92 8.74 -17.36 -5.44
CA VAL A 92 9.64 -17.24 -6.60
C VAL A 92 10.41 -15.92 -6.61
N LEU A 93 9.75 -14.82 -6.30
CA LEU A 93 10.29 -13.47 -6.47
C LEU A 93 11.05 -13.00 -5.22
N ILE A 94 10.45 -13.14 -4.02
CA ILE A 94 11.07 -12.69 -2.76
C ILE A 94 12.45 -13.31 -2.52
N PRO A 95 12.70 -14.61 -2.73
CA PRO A 95 14.03 -15.20 -2.56
C PRO A 95 15.08 -14.60 -3.48
N ARG A 96 14.69 -14.24 -4.72
CA ARG A 96 15.58 -13.59 -5.70
C ARG A 96 15.83 -12.12 -5.40
N MET A 97 14.89 -11.45 -4.74
CA MET A 97 15.06 -10.05 -4.33
C MET A 97 16.06 -9.87 -3.20
N GLN A 98 16.49 -10.95 -2.54
CA GLN A 98 17.46 -10.85 -1.45
C GLN A 98 18.82 -10.30 -1.88
N GLU A 99 19.21 -10.55 -3.13
CA GLU A 99 20.46 -10.04 -3.73
C GLU A 99 20.47 -8.51 -3.88
N PHE A 100 19.29 -7.88 -3.95
CA PHE A 100 19.13 -6.45 -4.20
C PHE A 100 18.78 -5.65 -2.93
N PHE A 101 18.92 -6.23 -1.73
CA PHE A 101 18.53 -5.59 -0.47
C PHE A 101 19.28 -4.30 -0.12
N SER A 102 20.41 -4.01 -0.76
CA SER A 102 21.18 -2.77 -0.61
C SER A 102 20.63 -1.61 -1.45
N LYS A 103 19.79 -1.90 -2.44
CA LYS A 103 19.23 -0.94 -3.39
C LYS A 103 17.97 -0.27 -2.84
N LEU A 104 17.75 0.99 -3.23
CA LEU A 104 16.64 1.79 -2.70
C LEU A 104 15.38 1.75 -3.57
N SER A 105 15.51 1.43 -4.85
CA SER A 105 14.39 1.40 -5.79
C SER A 105 14.58 0.32 -6.84
N VAL A 106 13.48 -0.06 -7.50
CA VAL A 106 13.53 -0.97 -8.66
C VAL A 106 14.32 -0.35 -9.81
N ALA A 107 14.29 0.97 -9.97
CA ALA A 107 15.05 1.68 -11.00
C ALA A 107 16.58 1.56 -10.76
N ASP A 108 17.03 1.61 -9.52
CA ASP A 108 18.42 1.42 -9.11
C ASP A 108 18.90 -0.03 -9.39
N VAL A 109 18.02 -1.01 -9.21
CA VAL A 109 18.27 -2.41 -9.62
C VAL A 109 18.37 -2.55 -11.14
N MET A 110 17.46 -1.91 -11.88
CA MET A 110 17.48 -1.97 -13.35
C MET A 110 18.71 -1.26 -13.94
N GLY A 111 19.16 -0.16 -13.32
CA GLY A 111 20.38 0.54 -13.72
C GLY A 111 21.60 -0.39 -13.64
N ASP A 112 21.78 -1.11 -12.54
CA ASP A 112 22.91 -2.05 -12.39
C ASP A 112 22.85 -3.25 -13.35
N LEU A 113 21.64 -3.71 -13.69
CA LEU A 113 21.46 -4.92 -14.50
C LEU A 113 21.53 -4.64 -16.01
N TYR A 114 21.11 -3.45 -16.45
CA TYR A 114 20.88 -3.16 -17.86
C TYR A 114 21.60 -1.90 -18.39
N CYS A 115 22.20 -1.07 -17.53
CA CYS A 115 23.00 0.10 -17.93
C CYS A 115 24.48 -0.09 -17.58
#